data_AF-A0A938Z3Y0-F1
#
_entry.id   AF-A0A938Z3Y0-F1
#
_cell.length_a   1.000
_cell.length_b   1.000
_cell.length_c   1.000
_cell.angle_alpha   90.00
_cell.angle_beta   90.00
_cell.angle_gamma   90.00
#
_symmetry.space_group_name_H-M   'P 1'
#
loop_
_entity.id
_entity.type
_entity.pdbx_description
1 polymer ?
#
loop_
_entity_poly.entity_id
_entity_poly.type
_entity_poly.pdbx_seq_one_letter_code
_entity_poly.pdbx_strand_id
1 'polypeptide(L)'
;SEVFPGGFVTYSAATKSKLLGIDPGLLESYGTVSQECAEAMAVYARKQAETDYAVAFTGVAGPDELEGQPKGTVWIALASDKGVSSQLYHFNRDRAYIRHSAVMAGLNQIRKELLN
;
A
#
# COMPACT_ATOMS: atom_id res chain seq x y z
N SER A 1 6.67 17.04 11.93
CA SER A 1 5.51 16.35 12.55
C SER A 1 4.19 17.00 12.16
N GLU A 2 4.17 18.30 11.83
CA GLU A 2 2.94 19.06 11.47
C GLU A 2 2.05 18.40 10.40
N VAL A 3 2.63 17.69 9.43
CA VAL A 3 1.92 17.09 8.28
C VAL A 3 2.02 15.55 8.21
N PHE A 4 2.71 14.92 9.17
CA PHE A 4 2.92 13.48 9.19
C PHE A 4 2.93 12.99 10.64
N PRO A 5 1.79 12.51 11.17
CA PRO A 5 1.70 12.05 12.55
C PRO A 5 2.34 10.66 12.76
N GLY A 6 2.43 9.84 11.71
CA GLY A 6 3.06 8.52 11.79
C GLY A 6 2.66 7.57 10.66
N GLY A 7 3.00 6.29 10.80
CA GLY A 7 2.67 5.25 9.84
C GLY A 7 2.91 3.84 10.37
N PHE A 8 2.54 2.85 9.56
CA PHE A 8 2.62 1.43 9.89
C PHE A 8 3.56 0.70 8.92
N VAL A 9 4.30 -0.29 9.43
CA VAL A 9 5.13 -1.19 8.62
C VAL A 9 4.71 -2.63 8.91
N THR A 10 3.94 -3.22 8.00
CA THR A 10 3.27 -4.52 8.20
C THR A 10 3.67 -5.56 7.16
N TYR A 11 4.72 -6.33 7.46
CA TYR A 11 5.31 -7.27 6.51
C TYR A 11 4.42 -8.50 6.23
N SER A 12 4.10 -9.28 7.26
CA SER A 12 3.32 -10.52 7.10
C SER A 12 1.81 -10.28 7.05
N ALA A 13 1.07 -11.24 6.47
CA ALA A 13 -0.40 -11.27 6.52
C ALA A 13 -0.92 -11.15 7.96
N ALA A 14 -0.35 -11.92 8.90
CA ALA A 14 -0.71 -11.85 10.32
C ALA A 14 -0.53 -10.45 10.92
N THR A 15 0.57 -9.75 10.58
CA THR A 15 0.81 -8.38 11.06
C THR A 15 -0.16 -7.40 10.42
N LYS A 16 -0.50 -7.57 9.14
CA LYS A 16 -1.54 -6.77 8.47
C LYS A 16 -2.89 -6.93 9.16
N SER A 17 -3.35 -8.15 9.43
CA SER A 17 -4.61 -8.36 10.16
C SER A 17 -4.56 -7.79 11.58
N LYS A 18 -3.48 -8.03 12.32
CA LYS A 18 -3.35 -7.59 13.71
C LYS A 18 -3.25 -6.07 13.87
N LEU A 19 -2.40 -5.41 13.08
CA LEU A 19 -2.11 -3.99 13.23
C LEU A 19 -2.98 -3.09 12.35
N LEU A 20 -3.49 -3.61 11.23
CA LEU A 20 -4.31 -2.86 10.29
C LEU A 20 -5.77 -3.31 10.26
N GLY A 21 -6.18 -4.20 11.18
CA GLY A 21 -7.55 -4.68 11.28
C GLY A 21 -8.09 -5.32 10.00
N ILE A 22 -7.20 -5.77 9.10
CA ILE A 22 -7.60 -6.37 7.82
C ILE A 22 -8.18 -7.76 8.08
N ASP A 23 -9.39 -7.98 7.59
CA ASP A 23 -10.07 -9.27 7.67
C ASP A 23 -9.15 -10.38 7.10
N PRO A 24 -8.81 -11.41 7.89
CA PRO A 24 -8.08 -12.56 7.37
C PRO A 24 -8.72 -13.19 6.14
N GLY A 25 -10.06 -13.21 6.04
CA GLY A 25 -10.77 -13.75 4.87
C GLY A 25 -10.50 -12.97 3.58
N LEU A 26 -10.25 -11.65 3.68
CA LEU A 26 -9.82 -10.83 2.54
C LEU A 26 -8.41 -11.23 2.10
N LEU A 27 -7.48 -11.44 3.04
CA LEU A 27 -6.12 -11.86 2.72
C LEU A 27 -6.08 -13.29 2.15
N GLU A 28 -6.96 -14.18 2.60
CA GLU A 28 -7.09 -15.53 2.05
C GLU A 28 -7.66 -15.51 0.62
N SER A 29 -8.63 -14.64 0.34
CA SER A 29 -9.30 -14.58 -0.96
C SER A 29 -8.48 -13.88 -2.04
N TYR A 30 -7.78 -12.80 -1.67
CA TYR A 30 -7.10 -11.92 -2.63
C TYR A 30 -5.57 -11.96 -2.51
N GLY A 31 -5.03 -12.44 -1.39
CA GLY A 31 -3.61 -12.35 -1.07
C GLY A 31 -3.20 -10.99 -0.52
N THR A 32 -2.01 -10.92 0.06
CA THR A 32 -1.41 -9.67 0.53
C THR A 32 -0.99 -8.74 -0.60
N VAL A 33 -0.70 -9.25 -1.80
CA VAL A 33 -0.34 -8.44 -2.98
C VAL A 33 -1.56 -8.29 -3.90
N SER A 34 -2.52 -7.48 -3.46
CA SER A 34 -3.80 -7.26 -4.13
C SER A 34 -4.29 -5.82 -4.01
N GLN A 35 -5.27 -5.47 -4.84
CA GLN A 35 -5.96 -4.19 -4.77
C GLN A 35 -6.66 -4.03 -3.41
N GLU A 36 -7.40 -5.06 -3.03
CA GLU A 36 -8.21 -5.13 -1.81
C GLU A 36 -7.34 -4.96 -0.56
N CYS A 37 -6.18 -5.62 -0.52
CA CYS A 37 -5.25 -5.45 0.59
C CYS A 37 -4.70 -4.02 0.63
N ALA A 38 -4.31 -3.44 -0.51
CA ALA A 38 -3.77 -2.08 -0.55
C ALA A 38 -4.80 -1.04 -0.10
N GLU A 39 -6.03 -1.15 -0.57
CA GLU A 39 -7.13 -0.24 -0.21
C GLU A 39 -7.50 -0.37 1.27
N ALA A 40 -7.62 -1.60 1.78
CA ALA A 40 -7.88 -1.84 3.20
C ALA A 40 -6.78 -1.25 4.10
N MET A 41 -5.52 -1.40 3.71
CA MET A 41 -4.38 -0.79 4.41
C MET A 41 -4.49 0.74 4.44
N ALA A 42 -4.78 1.38 3.31
CA ALA A 42 -4.87 2.84 3.21
C ALA A 42 -6.05 3.40 4.02
N VAL A 43 -7.24 2.80 3.88
CA VAL A 43 -8.45 3.20 4.60
C VAL A 43 -8.25 3.08 6.11
N TYR A 44 -7.68 1.96 6.57
CA TYR A 44 -7.41 1.76 7.99
C TYR A 44 -6.39 2.77 8.50
N ALA A 45 -5.26 2.96 7.80
CA ALA A 45 -4.22 3.88 8.21
C ALA A 45 -4.74 5.32 8.32
N ARG A 46 -5.57 5.76 7.36
CA ARG A 46 -6.22 7.08 7.40
C ARG A 46 -7.08 7.23 8.65
N LYS A 47 -7.91 6.23 8.93
CA LYS A 47 -8.83 6.25 10.08
C LYS A 47 -8.09 6.24 11.42
N GLN A 48 -7.06 5.41 11.57
CA GLN A 48 -6.33 5.32 12.85
C GLN A 48 -5.43 6.52 13.12
N ALA A 49 -4.86 7.12 12.07
CA ALA A 49 -3.98 8.27 12.22
C ALA A 49 -4.74 9.62 12.20
N GLU A 50 -6.08 9.58 12.04
CA GLU A 50 -6.95 10.77 11.97
C GLU A 50 -6.41 11.84 11.00
N THR A 51 -5.98 11.40 9.82
CA THR A 51 -5.30 12.23 8.80
C THR A 51 -6.18 12.42 7.56
N ASP A 52 -5.91 13.48 6.81
CA ASP A 52 -6.60 13.76 5.55
C ASP A 52 -6.33 12.70 4.49
N TYR A 53 -5.06 12.27 4.40
CA TYR A 53 -4.57 11.32 3.40
C TYR A 53 -3.79 10.17 4.02
N ALA A 54 -3.94 8.97 3.46
CA ALA A 54 -3.05 7.85 3.73
C ALA A 54 -2.69 7.10 2.44
N VAL A 55 -1.40 6.80 2.28
CA VAL A 55 -0.88 6.00 1.17
C VAL A 55 -0.44 4.63 1.69
N ALA A 56 -0.80 3.56 0.99
CA ALA A 56 -0.42 2.20 1.30
C ALA A 56 0.31 1.55 0.13
N PHE A 57 1.23 0.64 0.46
CA PHE A 57 2.04 -0.10 -0.48
C PHE A 57 2.04 -1.59 -0.11
N THR A 58 1.72 -2.45 -1.08
CA THR A 58 1.91 -3.89 -0.93
C THR A 58 2.38 -4.49 -2.25
N GLY A 59 3.39 -5.36 -2.21
CA GLY A 59 4.05 -5.79 -3.43
C GLY A 59 5.28 -6.66 -3.24
N VAL A 60 5.79 -7.14 -4.37
CA VAL A 60 6.91 -8.07 -4.47
C VAL A 60 8.15 -7.32 -4.94
N ALA A 61 9.00 -6.90 -4.00
CA ALA A 61 10.27 -6.28 -4.34
C ALA A 61 11.33 -7.30 -4.84
N GLY A 62 11.05 -8.59 -4.72
CA GLY A 62 11.92 -9.70 -5.09
C GLY A 62 12.93 -10.12 -4.01
N PRO A 63 13.82 -11.09 -4.32
CA PRO A 63 14.04 -11.64 -5.67
C PRO A 63 12.94 -12.58 -6.16
N ASP A 64 12.29 -13.29 -5.24
CA ASP A 64 11.31 -14.34 -5.56
C ASP A 64 9.90 -13.78 -5.75
N GLU A 65 9.02 -14.60 -6.35
CA GLU A 65 7.59 -14.35 -6.38
C GLU A 65 6.94 -14.52 -5.00
N LEU A 66 5.76 -13.93 -4.84
CA LEU A 66 4.94 -14.07 -3.63
C LEU A 66 3.49 -14.21 -4.04
N GLU A 67 2.79 -15.24 -3.54
CA GLU A 67 1.36 -15.46 -3.83
C GLU A 67 1.06 -15.53 -5.35
N GLY A 68 1.99 -16.08 -6.15
CA GLY A 68 1.90 -16.13 -7.61
C GLY A 68 2.12 -14.78 -8.32
N GLN A 69 2.44 -13.72 -7.59
CA GLN A 69 2.73 -12.41 -8.14
C GLN A 69 4.23 -12.29 -8.48
N PRO A 70 4.59 -11.88 -9.71
CA PRO A 70 5.98 -11.78 -10.11
C PRO A 70 6.69 -10.63 -9.39
N LYS A 71 8.02 -10.73 -9.29
CA LYS A 71 8.87 -9.62 -8.85
C LYS A 71 8.57 -8.35 -9.65
N GLY A 72 8.45 -7.24 -8.92
CA GLY A 72 8.15 -5.93 -9.48
C GLY A 72 6.70 -5.50 -9.34
N THR A 73 5.79 -6.43 -9.06
CA THR A 73 4.37 -6.14 -8.84
C THR A 73 4.15 -5.38 -7.54
N VAL A 74 3.57 -4.18 -7.61
CA VAL A 74 3.24 -3.37 -6.44
C VAL A 74 1.89 -2.71 -6.63
N TRP A 75 0.98 -2.95 -5.69
CA TRP A 75 -0.25 -2.18 -5.52
C TRP A 75 0.02 -0.99 -4.62
N ILE A 76 -0.45 0.18 -5.06
CA ILE A 76 -0.35 1.44 -4.33
C ILE A 76 -1.75 2.04 -4.23
N ALA A 77 -2.21 2.30 -3.01
CA ALA A 77 -3.52 2.90 -2.75
C ALA A 77 -3.39 4.23 -2.00
N LEU A 78 -4.28 5.16 -2.31
CA LEU A 78 -4.44 6.46 -1.66
C LEU A 78 -5.88 6.59 -1.15
N ALA A 79 -6.03 6.74 0.16
CA ALA A 79 -7.30 7.06 0.81
C ALA A 79 -7.36 8.55 1.17
N SER A 80 -8.49 9.19 0.89
CA SER A 80 -8.83 10.58 1.23
C SER A 80 -10.28 10.68 1.71
N ASP A 81 -10.78 11.89 1.92
CA ASP A 81 -12.20 12.19 2.16
C ASP A 81 -13.09 11.91 0.93
N LYS A 82 -12.52 11.98 -0.28
CA LYS A 82 -13.21 11.66 -1.55
C LYS A 82 -13.38 10.16 -1.80
N GLY A 83 -12.72 9.31 -1.01
CA GLY A 83 -12.76 7.85 -1.15
C GLY A 83 -11.37 7.23 -1.18
N VAL A 84 -11.27 6.03 -1.75
CA VAL A 84 -9.99 5.32 -1.95
C VAL A 84 -9.78 5.07 -3.43
N SER A 85 -8.55 5.27 -3.89
CA SER A 85 -8.11 4.92 -5.25
C SER A 85 -6.87 4.06 -5.16
N SER A 86 -6.67 3.18 -6.14
CA SER A 86 -5.54 2.27 -6.17
C SER A 86 -5.05 2.05 -7.60
N GLN A 87 -3.78 1.69 -7.73
CA GLN A 87 -3.18 1.40 -9.02
C GLN A 87 -2.11 0.31 -8.88
N LEU A 88 -2.12 -0.61 -9.85
CA LEU A 88 -1.09 -1.62 -10.03
C LEU A 88 0.09 -1.07 -10.82
N TYR A 89 1.29 -1.33 -10.32
CA TYR A 89 2.55 -1.01 -10.95
C TYR A 89 3.39 -2.27 -11.16
N HIS A 90 4.15 -2.27 -12.26
CA HIS A 90 5.21 -3.25 -12.51
C HIS A 90 6.54 -2.52 -12.66
N PHE A 91 7.34 -2.56 -11.61
CA PHE A 91 8.69 -2.00 -11.61
C PHE A 91 9.71 -3.08 -12.00
N ASN A 92 10.81 -2.68 -12.63
CA ASN A 92 11.90 -3.58 -13.02
C ASN A 92 13.18 -3.24 -12.25
N ARG A 93 14.23 -4.06 -12.41
CA ARG A 93 15.56 -3.98 -11.73
C ARG A 93 15.61 -4.64 -10.35
N ASP A 94 16.48 -4.15 -9.47
CA ASP A 94 16.75 -4.71 -8.17
C ASP A 94 15.73 -4.29 -7.11
N ARG A 95 15.81 -4.94 -5.95
CA ARG A 95 14.92 -4.73 -4.82
C ARG A 95 14.93 -3.28 -4.30
N ALA A 96 16.08 -2.60 -4.34
CA ALA A 96 16.20 -1.23 -3.86
C ALA A 96 15.51 -0.26 -4.82
N TYR A 97 15.73 -0.45 -6.12
CA TYR A 97 15.07 0.32 -7.17
C TYR A 97 13.55 0.17 -7.12
N ILE A 98 13.03 -1.07 -7.04
CA ILE A 98 11.58 -1.33 -6.97
C ILE A 98 10.94 -0.59 -5.79
N ARG A 99 11.55 -0.68 -4.59
CA ARG A 99 11.05 0.02 -3.40
C ARG A 99 11.09 1.53 -3.56
N HIS A 100 12.17 2.08 -4.11
CA HIS A 100 12.30 3.50 -4.34
C HIS A 100 11.26 4.01 -5.35
N SER A 101 11.09 3.34 -6.48
CA SER A 101 10.09 3.68 -7.50
C SER A 101 8.67 3.59 -6.96
N ALA A 102 8.36 2.59 -6.13
CA ALA A 102 7.06 2.49 -5.47
C ALA A 102 6.78 3.72 -4.58
N VAL A 103 7.74 4.12 -3.74
CA VAL A 103 7.60 5.33 -2.90
C VAL A 103 7.37 6.57 -3.75
N MET A 104 8.15 6.77 -4.81
CA MET A 104 8.00 7.93 -5.70
C MET A 104 6.64 7.93 -6.40
N ALA A 105 6.13 6.77 -6.80
CA ALA A 105 4.80 6.65 -7.40
C ALA A 105 3.70 7.03 -6.40
N GLY A 106 3.76 6.54 -5.16
CA GLY A 106 2.80 6.89 -4.11
C GLY A 106 2.83 8.38 -3.74
N LEU A 107 4.02 8.98 -3.61
CA LEU A 107 4.16 10.42 -3.39
C LEU A 107 3.56 11.24 -4.55
N ASN A 108 3.71 10.77 -5.79
CA ASN A 108 3.11 11.41 -6.95
C ASN A 108 1.58 11.28 -6.98
N GLN A 109 0.99 10.21 -6.43
CA GLN A 109 -0.46 10.11 -6.26
C GLN A 109 -0.98 11.20 -5.31
N ILE A 110 -0.33 11.37 -4.15
CA ILE A 110 -0.66 12.45 -3.20
C ILE A 110 -0.53 13.81 -3.89
N ARG A 111 0.58 14.06 -4.60
CA ARG A 111 0.79 15.33 -5.32
C ARG A 111 -0.34 15.61 -6.33
N LYS A 112 -0.80 14.61 -7.08
CA LYS A 112 -1.91 14.78 -8.03
C LYS A 112 -3.23 15.08 -7.31
N GLU A 113 -3.49 14.37 -6.22
CA GLU A 113 -4.71 14.56 -5.43
C GLU A 113 -4.81 15.96 -4.82
N LEU A 114 -3.67 16.54 -4.40
CA LEU A 114 -3.60 17.90 -3.86
C LEU A 114 -3.72 19.02 -4.91
N LEU A 115 -3.46 18.71 -6.18
CA LEU A 115 -3.49 19.70 -7.28
C LEU A 115 -4.79 19.66 -8.09
N ASN A 116 -5.70 18.74 -7.76
CA ASN A 116 -7.01 18.58 -8.37
C ASN A 116 -8.11 19.17 -7.47
#